data_AF-A0A101CBR5-F1
#
_entry.id   AF-A0A101CBR5-F1
#
_cell.length_a   1.000
_cell.length_b   1.000
_cell.length_c   1.000
_cell.angle_alpha   90.00
_cell.angle_beta   90.00
_cell.angle_gamma   90.00
#
_symmetry.space_group_name_H-M   'P 1'
#
loop_
_entity.id
_entity.type
_entity.pdbx_description
1 polymer ?
#
loop_
_entity_poly.entity_id
_entity_poly.type
_entity_poly.pdbx_seq_one_letter_code
_entity_poly.pdbx_strand_id
1 'polypeptide(L)'
;MKEQQNYSDNFYQRRDFFQKNFTLKISRQRTDVKSEDILKNSCPVCGYLTLDERDSFDICSICFWEDDGIDDFEVNNDSGPNHMTLKEGREIFQEAKKRLLTATLSDDSLIDNLKNKFINLDNSIDQKNLDKSEIIRLQNEIVDLLTKNKVNGLEKLFNK
;
A
#
# COMPACT_ATOMS: atom_id res chain seq x y z
N MET A 1 -28.24 3.28 15.64
CA MET A 1 -26.81 3.67 15.73
C MET A 1 -26.08 2.87 14.67
N LYS A 2 -25.51 3.52 13.65
CA LYS A 2 -24.80 2.81 12.58
C LYS A 2 -23.49 2.27 13.19
N GLU A 3 -23.28 0.96 13.11
CA GLU A 3 -22.05 0.31 13.56
C GLU A 3 -20.86 0.96 12.86
N GLN A 4 -19.94 1.51 13.63
CA GLN A 4 -18.64 1.92 13.11
C GLN A 4 -17.94 0.64 12.64
N GLN A 5 -17.78 0.51 11.33
CA GLN A 5 -17.07 -0.60 10.73
C GLN A 5 -15.63 -0.56 11.26
N ASN A 6 -15.28 -1.50 12.14
CA ASN A 6 -13.95 -1.57 12.75
C ASN A 6 -12.91 -1.73 11.63
N TYR A 7 -12.07 -0.72 11.44
CA TYR A 7 -10.92 -0.82 10.53
C TYR A 7 -10.00 -1.93 11.02
N SER A 8 -9.74 -2.91 10.16
CA SER A 8 -8.73 -3.94 10.37
C SER A 8 -7.55 -3.66 9.45
N ASP A 9 -6.36 -3.54 10.01
CA ASP A 9 -5.15 -3.48 9.21
C ASP A 9 -4.92 -4.83 8.53
N ASN A 10 -4.98 -4.84 7.20
CA ASN A 10 -4.83 -6.02 6.35
C ASN A 10 -3.46 -6.07 5.63
N PHE A 11 -2.45 -5.36 6.13
CA PHE A 11 -1.12 -5.28 5.51
C PHE A 11 -0.52 -6.65 5.16
N TYR A 12 -0.48 -7.59 6.11
CA TYR A 12 0.12 -8.91 5.88
C TYR A 12 -0.71 -9.77 4.93
N GLN A 13 -2.04 -9.73 5.06
CA GLN A 13 -2.97 -10.44 4.17
C GLN A 13 -2.81 -9.96 2.73
N ARG A 14 -2.65 -8.65 2.55
CA ARG A 14 -2.41 -8.02 1.25
C ARG A 14 -1.09 -8.46 0.64
N ARG A 15 0.01 -8.41 1.40
CA ARG A 15 1.33 -8.87 0.93
C ARG A 15 1.31 -10.35 0.54
N ASP A 16 0.72 -11.19 1.39
CA ASP A 16 0.56 -12.63 1.13
C ASP A 16 -0.23 -12.89 -0.16
N PHE A 17 -1.33 -12.17 -0.36
CA PHE A 17 -2.14 -12.26 -1.59
C PHE A 17 -1.30 -11.94 -2.83
N PHE A 18 -0.59 -10.81 -2.85
CA PHE A 18 0.19 -10.40 -4.02
C PHE A 18 1.35 -11.35 -4.29
N GLN A 19 2.06 -11.80 -3.26
CA GLN A 19 3.17 -12.75 -3.37
C GLN A 19 2.74 -14.09 -3.99
N LYS A 20 1.59 -14.62 -3.57
CA LYS A 20 1.04 -15.89 -4.06
C LYS A 20 0.48 -15.77 -5.47
N ASN A 21 -0.14 -14.65 -5.81
CA ASN A 21 -0.92 -14.53 -7.03
C ASN A 21 -0.19 -13.87 -8.20
N PHE A 22 0.87 -13.08 -7.98
CA PHE A 22 1.55 -12.38 -9.07
C PHE A 22 2.96 -12.94 -9.31
N THR A 23 3.38 -13.01 -10.57
CA THR A 23 4.77 -13.30 -10.95
C THR A 23 5.42 -11.97 -11.27
N LEU A 24 6.41 -11.53 -10.50
CA LEU A 24 7.02 -10.21 -10.65
C LEU A 24 8.52 -10.31 -10.85
N LYS A 25 9.08 -9.24 -11.39
CA LYS A 25 10.52 -9.08 -11.62
C LYS A 25 11.22 -8.84 -10.29
N ILE A 26 12.35 -9.49 -10.10
CA ILE A 26 13.15 -9.42 -8.88
C ILE A 26 14.43 -8.67 -9.25
N SER A 27 14.64 -7.46 -8.72
CA SER A 27 15.98 -6.89 -8.62
C SER A 27 16.77 -7.78 -7.71
N ARG A 28 18.06 -7.99 -8.02
CA ARG A 28 19.10 -8.62 -7.17
C ARG A 28 18.58 -9.55 -6.07
N GLN A 29 18.82 -10.84 -6.24
CA GLN A 29 18.71 -11.85 -5.18
C GLN A 29 19.04 -11.27 -3.80
N ARG A 30 18.02 -11.12 -2.96
CA ARG A 30 18.11 -10.89 -1.51
C ARG A 30 19.12 -11.88 -0.93
N THR A 31 20.35 -11.47 -0.65
CA THR A 31 21.36 -12.36 -0.06
C THR A 31 21.13 -12.61 1.44
N ASP A 32 20.19 -11.86 2.03
CA ASP A 32 19.77 -11.88 3.43
C ASP A 32 18.66 -12.90 3.73
N VAL A 33 18.04 -13.51 2.72
CA VAL A 33 16.93 -14.46 2.92
C VAL A 33 17.26 -15.83 2.32
N LYS A 34 17.31 -16.86 3.17
CA LYS A 34 17.51 -18.27 2.76
C LYS A 34 16.22 -18.96 2.25
N SER A 35 15.27 -18.21 1.68
CA SER A 35 13.95 -18.71 1.27
C SER A 35 13.65 -18.41 -0.19
N GLU A 36 13.01 -19.37 -0.86
CA GLU A 36 12.43 -19.25 -2.21
C GLU A 36 11.24 -18.25 -2.25
N ASP A 37 10.83 -17.71 -1.10
CA ASP A 37 9.73 -16.75 -0.92
C ASP A 37 10.19 -15.28 -1.06
N ILE A 38 10.53 -14.89 -2.28
CA ILE A 38 10.91 -13.52 -2.62
C ILE A 38 9.67 -12.61 -2.61
N LEU A 39 9.76 -11.48 -1.91
CA LEU A 39 8.74 -10.44 -1.90
C LEU A 39 8.72 -9.73 -3.24
N LYS A 40 7.60 -9.88 -3.95
CA LYS A 40 7.37 -9.38 -5.29
C LYS A 40 6.72 -8.00 -5.21
N ASN A 41 7.45 -6.94 -5.59
CA ASN A 41 7.10 -5.53 -5.85
C ASN A 41 5.96 -4.85 -5.05
N SER A 42 5.54 -5.43 -3.95
CA SER A 42 4.65 -4.79 -3.00
C SER A 42 5.49 -3.82 -2.19
N CYS A 43 4.97 -2.61 -2.03
CA CYS A 43 5.65 -1.59 -1.22
C CYS A 43 5.81 -2.10 0.22
N PRO A 44 7.00 -1.96 0.85
CA PRO A 44 7.24 -2.46 2.19
C PRO A 44 6.47 -1.70 3.28
N VAL A 45 5.94 -0.51 2.97
CA VAL A 45 5.10 0.30 3.86
C VAL A 45 3.63 -0.05 3.69
N CYS A 46 3.06 0.12 2.50
CA CYS A 46 1.63 -0.05 2.33
C CYS A 46 1.25 -1.48 1.97
N GLY A 47 2.09 -2.26 1.30
CA GLY A 47 1.81 -3.64 0.87
C GLY A 47 1.01 -3.75 -0.44
N TYR A 48 0.69 -2.64 -1.10
CA TYR A 48 0.08 -2.64 -2.45
C TYR A 48 1.16 -2.83 -3.53
N LEU A 49 0.75 -3.35 -4.69
CA LEU A 49 1.61 -3.69 -5.83
C LEU A 49 1.98 -2.45 -6.67
N THR A 50 2.77 -1.54 -6.10
CA THR A 50 2.98 -0.18 -6.63
C THR A 50 4.38 0.07 -7.16
N LEU A 51 5.29 -0.88 -6.99
CA LEU A 51 6.67 -0.77 -7.45
C LEU A 51 6.83 -1.58 -8.75
N ASP A 52 7.68 -1.10 -9.67
CA ASP A 52 8.00 -1.87 -10.88
C ASP A 52 9.03 -2.95 -10.58
N GLU A 53 9.90 -2.68 -9.61
CA GLU A 53 10.87 -3.61 -9.04
C GLU A 53 11.07 -3.31 -7.54
N ARG A 54 11.61 -4.26 -6.76
CA ARG A 54 12.08 -3.97 -5.38
C ARG A 54 13.51 -3.44 -5.42
N ASP A 55 13.94 -2.66 -4.43
CA ASP A 55 15.32 -2.17 -4.30
C ASP A 55 15.81 -1.44 -5.57
N SER A 56 14.92 -0.65 -6.18
CA SER A 56 15.16 0.05 -7.45
C SER A 56 15.00 1.57 -7.33
N PHE A 57 14.85 2.10 -6.11
CA PHE A 57 14.56 3.52 -5.84
C PHE A 57 13.23 4.00 -6.42
N ASP A 58 12.31 3.07 -6.72
CA ASP A 58 10.94 3.41 -7.12
C ASP A 58 10.18 4.02 -5.94
N ILE A 59 9.34 5.02 -6.24
CA ILE A 59 8.49 5.66 -5.24
C ILE A 59 7.08 5.08 -5.32
N CYS A 60 6.59 4.55 -4.19
CA CYS A 60 5.23 4.04 -4.09
C CYS A 60 4.20 5.14 -4.36
N SER A 61 3.36 4.94 -5.38
CA SER A 61 2.32 5.91 -5.78
C SER A 61 1.15 6.05 -4.79
N ILE A 62 1.12 5.26 -3.71
CA ILE A 62 0.08 5.31 -2.68
C ILE A 62 0.58 5.95 -1.38
N CYS A 63 1.68 5.47 -0.82
CA CYS A 63 2.22 5.96 0.46
C CYS A 63 3.46 6.82 0.31
N PHE A 64 3.97 7.01 -0.91
CA PHE A 64 5.10 7.86 -1.24
C PHE A 64 6.44 7.46 -0.59
N TRP A 65 6.56 6.18 -0.21
CA TRP A 65 7.83 5.58 0.25
C TRP A 65 8.74 5.32 -0.96
N GLU A 66 9.98 5.80 -0.92
CA GLU A 66 11.04 5.43 -1.86
C GLU A 66 11.67 4.09 -1.44
N ASP A 67 11.67 3.10 -2.33
CA ASP A 67 12.19 1.76 -2.02
C ASP A 67 13.73 1.75 -2.11
N ASP A 68 14.35 2.00 -0.96
CA ASP A 68 15.80 2.01 -0.74
C ASP A 68 16.36 0.64 -0.28
N GLY A 69 15.55 -0.41 -0.38
CA GLY A 69 15.92 -1.78 -0.04
C GLY A 69 15.58 -2.21 1.39
N ILE A 70 15.24 -1.27 2.28
CA ILE A 70 14.84 -1.59 3.67
C ILE A 70 13.55 -2.42 3.69
N ASP A 71 13.54 -3.50 4.46
CA ASP A 71 12.40 -4.41 4.61
C ASP A 71 12.22 -4.90 6.06
N ASP A 72 11.41 -5.94 6.28
CA ASP A 72 10.96 -6.40 7.60
C ASP A 72 12.07 -6.64 8.63
N PHE A 73 13.26 -7.10 8.22
CA PHE A 73 14.38 -7.36 9.13
C PHE A 73 15.06 -6.08 9.61
N GLU A 74 14.87 -4.98 8.90
CA GLU A 74 15.49 -3.68 9.13
C GLU A 74 14.43 -2.64 9.51
N VAL A 75 13.29 -3.09 10.05
CA VAL A 75 12.11 -2.25 10.26
C VAL A 75 12.34 -1.01 11.15
N ASN A 76 13.35 -1.07 12.03
CA ASN A 76 13.75 0.03 12.92
C ASN A 76 15.00 0.79 12.43
N ASN A 77 15.56 0.45 11.27
CA ASN A 77 16.66 1.20 10.68
C ASN A 77 16.12 2.46 10.00
N ASP A 78 16.88 3.54 10.07
CA ASP A 78 16.55 4.78 9.39
C ASP A 78 16.70 4.62 7.87
N SER A 79 15.64 4.98 7.14
CA SER A 79 15.74 5.15 5.69
C SER A 79 16.28 6.55 5.39
N GLY A 80 17.40 6.59 4.66
CA GLY A 80 18.02 7.83 4.19
C GLY A 80 17.05 8.72 3.40
N PRO A 81 16.49 8.25 2.27
CA PRO A 81 15.60 9.06 1.43
C PRO A 81 14.25 9.35 2.08
N ASN A 82 13.72 8.45 2.92
CA ASN A 82 12.41 8.64 3.54
C ASN A 82 12.47 9.45 4.86
N HIS A 83 13.66 9.67 5.42
CA HIS A 83 13.87 10.43 6.66
C HIS A 83 13.08 9.89 7.87
N MET A 84 12.80 8.59 7.88
CA MET A 84 12.11 7.88 8.95
C MET A 84 12.41 6.39 8.85
N THR A 85 12.10 5.64 9.90
CA THR A 85 12.18 4.18 9.89
C THR A 85 11.04 3.56 9.08
N LEU A 86 11.22 2.34 8.59
CA LEU A 86 10.15 1.60 7.92
C LEU A 86 8.93 1.39 8.85
N LYS A 87 9.18 1.23 10.16
CA LYS A 87 8.12 1.17 11.18
C LYS A 87 7.26 2.44 11.19
N GLU A 88 7.89 3.61 11.25
CA GLU A 88 7.19 4.89 11.26
C GLU A 88 6.41 5.10 9.95
N GLY A 89 7.00 4.74 8.81
CA GLY A 89 6.30 4.78 7.52
C GLY A 89 5.01 3.94 7.52
N ARG A 90 5.07 2.71 8.07
CA ARG A 90 3.89 1.83 8.24
C ARG A 90 2.84 2.46 9.13
N GLU A 91 3.24 3.01 10.28
CA GLU A 91 2.33 3.65 11.24
C GLU A 91 1.63 4.87 10.62
N ILE A 92 2.37 5.72 9.89
CA ILE A 92 1.82 6.90 9.18
C ILE A 92 0.77 6.46 8.15
N PHE A 93 1.12 5.48 7.31
CA PHE A 93 0.20 4.98 6.30
C PHE A 93 -1.06 4.36 6.92
N GLN A 94 -0.90 3.52 7.96
CA GLN A 94 -2.02 2.88 8.65
C GLN A 94 -2.96 3.91 9.28
N GLU A 95 -2.43 4.94 9.95
CA GLU A 95 -3.25 5.99 10.54
C GLU A 95 -3.99 6.82 9.46
N ALA A 96 -3.30 7.17 8.37
CA ALA A 96 -3.93 7.85 7.23
C ALA A 96 -5.05 7.02 6.60
N LYS A 97 -4.82 5.72 6.38
CA LYS A 97 -5.82 4.80 5.84
C LYS A 97 -7.02 4.64 6.78
N LYS A 98 -6.77 4.54 8.09
CA LYS A 98 -7.83 4.50 9.10
C LYS A 98 -8.68 5.77 9.08
N ARG A 99 -8.07 6.96 8.99
CA ARG A 99 -8.80 8.23 8.87
C ARG A 99 -9.63 8.29 7.60
N LEU A 100 -9.08 7.87 6.47
CA LEU A 100 -9.81 7.79 5.20
C LEU A 100 -11.05 6.93 5.33
N LEU A 101 -10.91 5.72 5.87
CA LEU A 101 -12.01 4.75 5.94
C LEU A 101 -13.07 5.13 6.98
N THR A 102 -12.69 5.87 8.02
CA THR A 102 -13.62 6.36 9.06
C THR A 102 -14.18 7.75 8.78
N ALA A 103 -13.73 8.44 7.72
CA ALA A 103 -14.24 9.75 7.34
C ALA A 103 -15.76 9.73 7.11
N THR A 104 -16.44 10.77 7.62
CA THR A 104 -17.87 11.00 7.41
C THR A 104 -18.11 11.43 5.97
N LEU A 105 -19.07 10.78 5.31
CA LEU A 105 -19.44 11.02 3.91
C LEU A 105 -19.81 12.50 3.68
N SER A 106 -19.29 13.11 2.62
CA SER A 106 -19.78 14.37 2.09
C SER A 106 -19.87 14.27 0.57
N ASP A 107 -21.08 14.41 0.01
CA ASP A 107 -21.29 14.23 -1.43
C ASP A 107 -20.27 15.06 -2.25
N ASP A 108 -19.58 14.36 -3.18
CA ASP A 108 -18.58 14.87 -4.11
C ASP A 108 -17.14 15.16 -3.61
N SER A 109 -16.70 14.52 -2.52
CA SER A 109 -15.31 14.63 -2.07
C SER A 109 -14.36 13.57 -2.66
N LEU A 110 -13.11 13.97 -2.95
CA LEU A 110 -12.00 13.05 -3.28
C LEU A 110 -11.85 11.92 -2.23
N ILE A 111 -12.09 12.25 -0.96
CA ILE A 111 -12.01 11.35 0.19
C ILE A 111 -13.00 10.19 0.04
N ASP A 112 -14.26 10.47 -0.33
CA ASP A 112 -15.27 9.41 -0.47
C ASP A 112 -14.99 8.49 -1.66
N ASN A 113 -14.49 9.06 -2.75
CA ASN A 113 -14.11 8.28 -3.92
C ASN A 113 -12.93 7.35 -3.60
N LEU A 114 -11.87 7.86 -2.97
CA LEU A 114 -10.75 7.04 -2.50
C LEU A 114 -11.20 5.98 -1.48
N LYS A 115 -11.99 6.36 -0.48
CA LYS A 115 -12.52 5.44 0.53
C LYS A 115 -13.23 4.25 -0.11
N ASN A 116 -14.17 4.50 -1.02
CA ASN A 116 -14.92 3.44 -1.69
C ASN A 116 -14.02 2.53 -2.53
N LYS A 117 -13.03 3.10 -3.24
CA LYS A 117 -12.08 2.33 -4.03
C LYS A 117 -11.17 1.46 -3.17
N PHE A 118 -10.64 1.97 -2.05
CA PHE A 118 -9.84 1.18 -1.11
C PHE A 118 -10.65 0.04 -0.50
N ILE A 119 -11.89 0.29 -0.06
CA ILE A 119 -12.78 -0.76 0.46
C ILE A 119 -13.01 -1.84 -0.59
N ASN A 120 -13.28 -1.45 -1.83
CA ASN A 120 -13.53 -2.40 -2.91
C ASN A 120 -12.30 -3.28 -3.20
N LEU A 121 -11.11 -2.67 -3.29
CA LEU A 121 -9.86 -3.39 -3.51
C LEU A 121 -9.54 -4.33 -2.35
N ASP A 122 -9.63 -3.86 -1.12
CA ASP A 122 -9.32 -4.66 0.07
C ASP A 122 -10.27 -5.86 0.20
N ASN A 123 -11.58 -5.66 0.05
CA ASN A 123 -12.55 -6.74 0.05
C ASN A 123 -12.27 -7.77 -1.05
N SER A 124 -11.85 -7.29 -2.23
CA SER A 124 -11.52 -8.15 -3.37
C SER A 124 -10.29 -9.02 -3.11
N ILE A 125 -9.28 -8.46 -2.44
CA ILE A 125 -8.08 -9.19 -1.99
C ILE A 125 -8.46 -10.26 -0.96
N ASP A 126 -9.34 -9.92 -0.01
CA ASP A 126 -9.78 -10.83 1.06
C ASP A 126 -10.62 -12.01 0.55
N GLN A 127 -11.38 -11.81 -0.53
CA GLN A 127 -12.21 -12.86 -1.15
C GLN A 127 -11.39 -13.93 -1.89
N LYS A 128 -10.08 -13.76 -2.07
CA LYS A 128 -9.08 -14.73 -2.62
C LYS A 128 -9.39 -15.38 -3.98
N ASN A 129 -10.52 -15.07 -4.61
CA ASN A 129 -11.01 -15.71 -5.84
C ASN A 129 -11.25 -14.71 -6.98
N LEU A 130 -10.64 -13.52 -6.90
CA LEU A 130 -10.77 -12.51 -7.94
C LEU A 130 -9.74 -12.70 -9.05
N ASP A 131 -10.13 -12.33 -10.27
CA ASP A 131 -9.24 -12.29 -11.42
C ASP A 131 -8.09 -11.29 -11.19
N LYS A 132 -6.87 -11.67 -11.59
CA LYS A 132 -5.66 -10.86 -11.38
C LYS A 132 -5.76 -9.53 -12.13
N SER A 133 -6.31 -9.53 -13.35
CA SER A 133 -6.53 -8.30 -14.12
C SER A 133 -7.43 -7.32 -13.38
N GLU A 134 -8.47 -7.84 -12.73
CA GLU A 134 -9.43 -7.02 -12.01
C GLU A 134 -8.80 -6.39 -10.76
N ILE A 135 -7.98 -7.13 -10.00
CA ILE A 135 -7.22 -6.56 -8.87
C ILE A 135 -6.30 -5.42 -9.35
N ILE A 136 -5.60 -5.62 -10.46
CA ILE A 136 -4.73 -4.58 -11.04
C ILE A 136 -5.56 -3.36 -11.47
N ARG A 137 -6.71 -3.58 -12.12
CA ARG A 137 -7.62 -2.51 -12.53
C ARG A 137 -8.08 -1.68 -11.33
N LEU A 138 -8.53 -2.33 -10.26
CA LEU A 138 -8.99 -1.68 -9.03
C LEU A 138 -7.88 -0.87 -8.35
N GLN A 139 -6.65 -1.39 -8.31
CA GLN A 139 -5.52 -0.67 -7.77
C GLN A 139 -5.15 0.54 -8.63
N ASN A 140 -5.14 0.40 -9.95
CA ASN A 140 -4.81 1.49 -10.87
C ASN A 140 -5.82 2.64 -10.76
N GLU A 141 -7.10 2.36 -10.52
CA GLU A 141 -8.08 3.42 -10.28
C GLU A 141 -7.77 4.28 -9.05
N ILE A 142 -7.19 3.69 -7.99
CA ILE A 142 -6.75 4.42 -6.80
C ILE A 142 -5.54 5.30 -7.15
N VAL A 143 -4.54 4.69 -7.79
CA VAL A 143 -3.30 5.38 -8.21
C VAL A 143 -3.60 6.55 -9.15
N ASP A 144 -4.47 6.34 -10.13
CA ASP A 144 -4.93 7.38 -11.05
C ASP A 144 -5.58 8.55 -10.31
N LEU A 145 -6.41 8.25 -9.32
CA LEU A 145 -7.14 9.26 -8.56
C LEU A 145 -6.20 10.08 -7.67
N LEU A 146 -5.24 9.43 -7.00
CA LEU A 146 -4.18 10.10 -6.23
C LEU A 146 -3.33 10.99 -7.15
N THR A 147 -2.90 10.45 -8.29
CA THR A 147 -2.04 11.15 -9.26
C THR A 147 -2.73 12.38 -9.85
N LYS A 148 -3.98 12.23 -10.33
CA LYS A 148 -4.78 13.33 -10.89
C LYS A 148 -4.98 14.48 -9.90
N ASN A 149 -5.03 14.16 -8.61
CA ASN A 149 -5.22 15.13 -7.53
C ASN A 149 -3.91 15.53 -6.84
N LYS A 150 -2.74 15.10 -7.35
CA LYS A 150 -1.40 15.42 -6.82
C LYS A 150 -1.24 15.04 -5.33
N VAL A 151 -1.80 13.91 -4.93
CA VAL A 151 -1.70 13.39 -3.56
C VAL A 151 -0.46 12.52 -3.46
N ASN A 152 0.64 13.10 -2.96
CA ASN A 152 1.93 12.44 -2.80
C ASN A 152 2.08 11.86 -1.38
N GLY A 153 1.29 10.82 -1.08
CA GLY A 153 1.20 10.22 0.24
C GLY A 153 -0.21 10.37 0.83
N LEU A 154 -0.78 9.25 1.30
CA LEU A 154 -2.17 9.21 1.75
C LEU A 154 -2.43 10.14 2.96
N GLU A 155 -1.42 10.33 3.82
CA GLU A 155 -1.47 11.22 4.97
C GLU A 155 -1.62 12.69 4.56
N LYS A 156 -1.19 13.07 3.35
CA LYS A 156 -1.36 14.43 2.82
C LYS A 156 -2.81 14.81 2.55
N LEU A 157 -3.73 13.85 2.45
CA LEU A 157 -5.17 14.13 2.34
C LEU A 157 -5.72 14.90 3.56
N PHE A 158 -5.05 14.78 4.71
CA PHE A 158 -5.55 15.29 5.98
C PHE A 158 -4.70 16.44 6.56
N ASN A 159 -3.55 16.74 5.93
CA ASN A 159 -2.67 17.83 6.33
C ASN A 159 -2.96 19.03 5.41
N LYS A 160 -3.89 19.89 5.84
CA LYS A 160 -4.15 21.18 5.18
C LYS A 160 -3.16 22.25 5.63
#